data_AF-A0A2G9C224-F1
#
_entry.id   AF-A0A2G9C224-F1
#
_cell.length_a   1.000
_cell.length_b   1.000
_cell.length_c   1.000
_cell.angle_alpha   90.00
_cell.angle_beta   90.00
_cell.angle_gamma   90.00
#
_symmetry.space_group_name_H-M   'P 1'
#
loop_
_entity.id
_entity.type
_entity.pdbx_description
1 polymer ?
#
loop_
_entity_poly.entity_id
_entity_poly.type
_entity_poly.pdbx_seq_one_letter_code
_entity_poly.pdbx_strand_id
1 'polypeptide(L)'
;MIGCHYRRLGTDGEYQLFESTPDTRSKWDGSIQHGSPPLALLNKAIEELMAGSGLRVGRLTLDILGAIPVAPVRVRTWVERPGSRISLAVAEMAAARPDGEWRAVAKVSA
;
A
#
# COMPACT_ATOMS: atom_id res chain seq x y z
N MET A 1 -9.01 -22.38 -6.47
CA MET A 1 -9.56 -21.05 -6.14
C MET A 1 -8.37 -20.11 -6.02
N ILE A 2 -8.30 -19.04 -6.82
CA ILE A 2 -7.27 -18.03 -6.66
C ILE A 2 -7.75 -17.14 -5.51
N GLY A 3 -7.04 -17.10 -4.39
CA GLY A 3 -7.41 -16.25 -3.26
C GLY A 3 -7.13 -14.77 -3.54
N CYS A 4 -7.58 -13.89 -2.64
CA CYS A 4 -7.28 -12.46 -2.72
C CYS A 4 -6.02 -12.16 -1.91
N HIS A 5 -5.21 -11.18 -2.32
CA HIS A 5 -4.03 -10.75 -1.56
C HIS A 5 -4.39 -10.01 -0.26
N TYR A 6 -5.46 -9.21 -0.29
CA TYR A 6 -5.89 -8.43 0.86
C TYR A 6 -7.41 -8.44 1.00
N ARG A 7 -7.88 -8.38 2.25
CA ARG A 7 -9.27 -8.05 2.59
C ARG A 7 -9.30 -6.65 3.18
N ARG A 8 -10.14 -5.76 2.65
CA ARG A 8 -10.37 -4.43 3.24
C ARG A 8 -11.18 -4.59 4.53
N LEU A 9 -10.70 -4.01 5.62
CA LEU A 9 -11.31 -4.10 6.95
C LEU A 9 -12.10 -2.84 7.34
N GLY A 10 -11.81 -1.70 6.70
CA GLY A 10 -12.46 -0.42 7.01
C GLY A 10 -11.47 0.74 6.96
N THR A 11 -11.74 1.77 7.75
CA THR A 11 -10.94 2.99 7.84
C THR A 11 -10.75 3.42 9.29
N ASP A 12 -9.59 4.04 9.57
CA ASP A 12 -9.26 4.68 10.85
C ASP A 12 -8.56 6.03 10.57
N GLY A 13 -9.29 7.13 10.75
CA GLY A 13 -8.80 8.46 10.37
C GLY A 13 -8.45 8.54 8.88
N GLU A 14 -7.21 8.95 8.57
CA GLU A 14 -6.68 9.01 7.20
C GLU A 14 -6.27 7.65 6.62
N TYR A 15 -6.33 6.58 7.43
CA TYR A 15 -5.87 5.27 7.05
C TYR A 15 -7.01 4.36 6.59
N GLN A 16 -6.73 3.58 5.55
CA GLN A 16 -7.49 2.41 5.17
C GLN A 16 -6.85 1.16 5.75
N LEU A 17 -7.65 0.25 6.30
CA LEU A 17 -7.18 -0.94 7.00
C LEU A 17 -7.35 -2.19 6.11
N PHE A 18 -6.32 -3.04 6.09
CA PHE A 18 -6.32 -4.27 5.31
C PHE A 18 -5.75 -5.45 6.09
N GLU A 19 -6.37 -6.61 5.94
CA GLU A 19 -5.81 -7.90 6.34
C GLU A 19 -5.07 -8.50 5.13
N SER A 20 -3.76 -8.75 5.25
CA SER A 20 -3.04 -9.54 4.25
C SER A 20 -3.37 -11.02 4.39
N THR A 21 -3.39 -11.73 3.27
CA THR A 21 -3.66 -13.17 3.24
C THR A 21 -2.36 -13.97 3.03
N PRO A 22 -2.37 -15.30 3.22
CA PRO A 22 -1.22 -16.14 2.87
C PRO A 22 -0.76 -16.01 1.41
N ASP A 23 -1.61 -15.52 0.50
CA ASP A 23 -1.26 -15.32 -0.91
C ASP A 23 -0.33 -14.13 -1.14
N THR A 24 -0.04 -13.32 -0.11
CA THR A 24 0.99 -12.26 -0.19
C THR A 24 2.38 -12.75 0.19
N ARG A 25 2.53 -13.99 0.63
CA ARG A 25 3.78 -14.53 1.20
C ARG A 25 4.94 -14.51 0.23
N SER A 26 6.09 -14.16 0.76
CA SER A 26 7.37 -14.30 0.08
C SER A 26 7.78 -15.78 -0.04
N LYS A 27 8.52 -16.11 -1.09
CA LYS A 27 9.18 -17.41 -1.24
C LYS A 27 10.35 -17.60 -0.28
N TRP A 28 10.89 -16.50 0.26
CA TRP A 28 12.07 -16.48 1.11
C TRP A 28 11.74 -16.69 2.59
N ASP A 29 10.60 -16.16 3.02
CA ASP A 29 10.08 -16.28 4.38
C ASP A 29 8.56 -16.10 4.36
N GLY A 30 7.81 -17.06 4.90
CA GLY A 30 6.35 -17.05 4.92
C GLY A 30 5.74 -16.06 5.92
N SER A 31 6.55 -15.40 6.75
CA SER A 31 6.13 -14.33 7.65
C SER A 31 6.14 -12.95 7.02
N ILE A 32 6.80 -12.79 5.85
CA ILE A 32 6.90 -11.54 5.11
C ILE A 32 6.20 -11.62 3.76
N GLN A 33 5.88 -10.46 3.20
CA GLN A 33 5.26 -10.35 1.90
C GLN A 33 6.31 -10.25 0.77
N HIS A 34 5.97 -10.74 -0.42
CA HIS A 34 6.70 -10.35 -1.64
C HIS A 34 6.29 -8.94 -2.09
N GLY A 35 7.06 -8.32 -2.99
CA GLY A 35 6.88 -6.91 -3.34
C GLY A 35 5.65 -6.57 -4.19
N SER A 36 5.10 -7.53 -4.96
CA SER A 36 3.99 -7.22 -5.87
C SER A 36 2.62 -6.98 -5.19
N PRO A 37 2.22 -7.69 -4.12
CA PRO A 37 1.00 -7.37 -3.38
C PRO A 37 0.99 -5.95 -2.80
N PRO A 38 2.00 -5.50 -2.02
CA PRO A 38 2.00 -4.14 -1.50
C PRO A 38 2.07 -3.10 -2.62
N LEU A 39 2.80 -3.34 -3.72
CA LEU A 39 2.76 -2.45 -4.90
C LEU A 39 1.34 -2.35 -5.47
N ALA A 40 0.66 -3.47 -5.67
CA ALA A 40 -0.70 -3.50 -6.21
C ALA A 40 -1.70 -2.77 -5.30
N LEU A 41 -1.64 -3.00 -3.99
CA LEU A 41 -2.52 -2.33 -3.03
C LEU A 41 -2.27 -0.82 -2.99
N LEU A 42 -1.01 -0.40 -2.92
CA LEU A 42 -0.64 1.01 -2.85
C LEU A 42 -0.97 1.74 -4.16
N ASN A 43 -0.76 1.11 -5.32
CA ASN A 43 -1.21 1.66 -6.60
C ASN A 43 -2.73 1.81 -6.64
N LYS A 44 -3.48 0.79 -6.19
CA LYS A 44 -4.95 0.86 -6.13
C LYS A 44 -5.43 2.03 -5.26
N ALA A 45 -4.78 2.26 -4.12
CA ALA A 45 -5.12 3.39 -3.25
C ALA A 45 -4.83 4.75 -3.93
N ILE A 46 -3.75 4.87 -4.72
CA ILE A 46 -3.46 6.06 -5.54
C ILE A 46 -4.52 6.25 -6.62
N GLU A 47 -4.93 5.19 -7.32
CA GLU A 47 -5.97 5.27 -8.34
C GLU A 47 -7.31 5.75 -7.75
N GLU A 48 -7.64 5.30 -6.53
CA GLU A 48 -8.82 5.78 -5.79
C GLU A 48 -8.70 7.25 -5.38
N LEU A 49 -7.54 7.67 -4.88
CA LEU A 49 -7.27 9.09 -4.56
C LEU A 49 -7.41 9.99 -5.79
N MET A 50 -6.95 9.52 -6.95
CA MET A 50 -6.91 10.29 -8.20
C MET A 50 -8.17 10.11 -9.05
N ALA A 51 -9.18 9.40 -8.56
CA ALA A 51 -10.43 9.17 -9.29
C ALA A 51 -11.09 10.50 -9.70
N GLY A 52 -11.49 10.62 -10.96
CA GLY A 52 -12.09 11.84 -11.50
C GLY A 52 -11.11 12.93 -11.95
N SER A 53 -9.80 12.77 -11.72
CA SER A 53 -8.79 13.76 -12.15
C SER A 53 -8.55 13.79 -13.67
N GLY A 54 -8.92 12.74 -14.39
CA GLY A 54 -8.58 12.53 -15.81
C GLY A 54 -7.12 12.15 -16.06
N LEU A 55 -6.29 12.09 -15.02
CA LEU A 55 -4.89 11.66 -15.09
C LEU A 55 -4.77 10.13 -15.10
N ARG A 56 -3.63 9.63 -15.58
CA ARG A 56 -3.27 8.20 -15.56
C ARG A 56 -1.87 8.05 -14.96
N VAL A 57 -1.63 6.91 -14.33
CA VAL A 57 -0.31 6.55 -13.79
C VAL A 57 0.68 6.39 -14.94
N GLY A 58 1.76 7.19 -14.95
CA GLY A 58 2.83 7.10 -15.95
C GLY A 58 4.05 6.32 -15.47
N ARG A 59 4.34 6.36 -14.17
CA ARG A 59 5.45 5.65 -13.52
C ARG A 59 5.03 5.31 -12.10
N LEU A 60 5.53 4.18 -11.59
CA LEU A 60 5.44 3.83 -10.18
C LEU A 60 6.83 3.57 -9.64
N THR A 61 7.08 3.90 -8.39
CA THR A 61 8.28 3.49 -7.67
C THR A 61 7.87 2.98 -6.30
N LEU A 62 8.24 1.73 -6.01
CA LEU A 62 8.05 1.10 -4.71
C LEU A 62 9.37 1.18 -3.93
N ASP A 63 9.35 1.90 -2.82
CA ASP A 63 10.40 1.85 -1.81
C ASP A 63 9.99 0.85 -0.73
N ILE A 64 10.76 -0.24 -0.56
CA ILE A 64 10.60 -1.19 0.55
C ILE A 64 11.50 -0.71 1.69
N LEU A 65 10.89 -0.16 2.74
CA LEU A 65 11.58 0.48 3.86
C LEU A 65 11.98 -0.53 4.96
N GLY A 66 11.48 -1.75 4.86
CA GLY A 66 11.81 -2.87 5.74
C GLY A 66 10.94 -4.08 5.46
N ALA A 67 11.10 -5.13 6.27
CA ALA A 67 10.25 -6.32 6.19
C ALA A 67 8.76 -5.94 6.32
N ILE A 68 7.98 -6.29 5.28
CA ILE A 68 6.53 -6.12 5.23
C ILE A 68 5.92 -7.42 5.75
N PRO A 69 5.30 -7.45 6.95
CA PRO A 69 4.79 -8.68 7.52
C PRO A 69 3.50 -9.14 6.82
N VAL A 70 3.25 -10.45 6.84
CA VAL A 70 1.93 -11.03 6.58
C VAL A 70 1.08 -10.85 7.85
N ALA A 71 0.56 -9.64 8.02
CA ALA A 71 -0.26 -9.21 9.15
C ALA A 71 -1.26 -8.13 8.68
N PRO A 72 -2.13 -7.62 9.57
CA PRO A 72 -2.86 -6.39 9.30
C PRO A 72 -1.92 -5.23 8.98
N VAL A 73 -2.27 -4.45 7.97
CA VAL A 73 -1.55 -3.24 7.54
C VAL A 73 -2.52 -2.08 7.41
N ARG A 74 -2.00 -0.87 7.51
CA ARG A 74 -2.75 0.35 7.25
C ARG A 74 -2.10 1.14 6.11
N VAL A 75 -2.92 1.75 5.26
CA VAL A 75 -2.47 2.52 4.10
C VAL A 75 -3.06 3.92 4.17
N ARG A 76 -2.23 4.93 3.96
CA ARG A 76 -2.68 6.31 3.71
C ARG A 76 -2.18 6.80 2.36
N THR A 77 -2.90 7.75 1.77
CA THR A 77 -2.61 8.29 0.44
C THR A 77 -2.82 9.79 0.39
N TRP A 78 -1.94 10.51 -0.29
CA TRP A 78 -2.05 11.95 -0.47
C TRP A 78 -1.44 12.40 -1.80
N VAL A 79 -1.82 13.60 -2.25
CA VAL A 79 -1.18 14.28 -3.37
C VAL A 79 0.00 15.08 -2.82
N GLU A 80 1.22 14.65 -3.11
CA GLU A 80 2.45 15.33 -2.68
C GLU A 80 2.70 16.59 -3.53
N ARG A 81 2.40 16.53 -4.83
CA ARG A 81 2.50 17.68 -5.74
C ARG A 81 1.29 17.72 -6.67
N PRO A 82 0.38 18.70 -6.55
CA PRO A 82 -0.77 18.80 -7.43
C PRO A 82 -0.37 19.25 -8.84
N GLY A 83 -1.20 18.92 -9.84
CA GLY A 83 -1.10 19.48 -11.18
C GLY A 83 -2.12 18.91 -12.16
N SER A 84 -2.55 19.74 -13.12
CA SER A 84 -3.58 19.39 -14.12
C SER A 84 -3.07 18.51 -15.27
N ARG A 85 -1.75 18.46 -15.48
CA ARG A 85 -1.10 17.64 -16.51
C ARG A 85 -0.19 16.56 -15.92
N ILE A 86 0.51 16.91 -14.84
CA ILE A 86 1.41 16.02 -14.10
C ILE A 86 1.19 16.31 -12.62
N SER A 87 0.87 15.26 -11.87
CA SER A 87 0.70 15.26 -10.43
C SER A 87 1.62 14.19 -9.84
N LEU A 88 2.05 14.36 -8.59
CA LEU A 88 2.77 13.35 -7.82
C LEU A 88 1.86 12.90 -6.68
N ALA A 89 1.40 11.66 -6.73
CA ALA A 89 0.63 11.03 -5.67
C ALA A 89 1.50 10.04 -4.90
N VAL A 90 1.21 9.87 -3.61
CA VAL A 90 1.95 8.99 -2.72
C VAL A 90 1.00 8.11 -1.95
N ALA A 91 1.37 6.85 -1.79
CA ALA A 91 0.76 5.92 -0.85
C ALA A 91 1.82 5.36 0.10
N GLU A 92 1.50 5.26 1.38
CA GLU A 92 2.39 4.71 2.40
C GLU A 92 1.68 3.57 3.13
N MET A 93 2.37 2.43 3.22
CA MET A 93 1.95 1.28 4.02
C MET A 93 2.69 1.29 5.35
N ALA A 94 1.93 1.13 6.43
CA ALA A 94 2.47 0.88 7.75
C ALA A 94 1.99 -0.47 8.31
N ALA A 95 2.84 -1.07 9.14
CA ALA A 95 2.54 -2.30 9.89
C ALA A 95 2.81 -2.07 11.37
N ALA A 96 2.02 -2.73 12.22
CA ALA A 96 2.20 -2.70 13.66
C ALA A 96 3.48 -3.44 14.06
N ARG A 97 4.20 -2.87 15.03
CA ARG A 97 5.31 -3.50 15.74
C ARG A 97 4.80 -4.23 16.99
N PRO A 98 5.62 -5.11 17.60
CA PRO A 98 5.26 -5.79 18.85
C PRO A 98 4.96 -4.84 20.02
N ASP A 99 5.50 -3.63 19.99
CA ASP A 99 5.25 -2.56 20.98
C ASP A 99 3.94 -1.79 20.74
N GLY A 100 3.17 -2.14 19.70
CA GLY A 100 1.92 -1.49 19.32
C GLY A 100 2.09 -0.27 18.42
N GLU A 101 3.32 0.19 18.18
CA GLU A 101 3.59 1.33 17.31
C GLU A 101 3.48 0.95 15.83
N TRP A 102 2.98 1.87 15.02
CA TRP A 102 2.90 1.68 13.57
C TRP A 102 4.15 2.24 12.90
N ARG A 103 4.83 1.42 12.11
CA ARG A 103 5.99 1.85 11.31
C ARG A 103 5.68 1.80 9.82
N ALA A 104 6.16 2.78 9.06
CA ALA A 104 6.17 2.67 7.61
C ALA A 104 7.06 1.49 7.17
N VAL A 105 6.56 0.67 6.25
CA VAL A 105 7.26 -0.51 5.71
C VAL A 105 7.38 -0.46 4.19
N ALA A 106 6.51 0.28 3.51
CA ALA A 106 6.60 0.52 2.08
C ALA A 106 6.00 1.87 1.71
N LYS A 107 6.51 2.46 0.63
CA LYS A 107 5.97 3.69 0.03
C LYS A 107 5.94 3.54 -1.48
N VAL A 108 4.85 4.00 -2.10
CA VAL A 108 4.73 4.13 -3.55
C VAL A 108 4.56 5.58 -3.92
N SER A 109 5.32 6.05 -4.91
CA SER A 109 5.10 7.32 -5.58
C SER A 109 4.68 7.10 -7.04
N ALA A 110 3.74 7.91 -7.53
CA ALA A 110 3.12 7.82 -8.84
C ALA A 110 2.94 9.18 -9.50
#